data_AF-A0A7S3SQ93-F1
#
_entry.id   AF-A0A7S3SQ93-F1
#
_cell.length_a   1.000
_cell.length_b   1.000
_cell.length_c   1.000
_cell.angle_alpha   90.00
_cell.angle_beta   90.00
_cell.angle_gamma   90.00
#
_symmetry.space_group_name_H-M   'P 1'
#
loop_
_entity.id
_entity.type
_entity.pdbx_description
1 polymer ?
#
loop_
_entity_poly.entity_id
_entity_poly.type
_entity_poly.pdbx_seq_one_letter_code
_entity_poly.pdbx_strand_id
1 'polypeptide(L)'
;REGGCHRFPEPAMLFVAAVAAAFAPRQLAPQLKPAQRPAAVLLGATAESTAAPAAAEESSPAPTAADPAVATLDLLEWPRLSAHVAQHASTAFSRELYGAGIPLPRERAESEALLEETAEAFAIERSLGVPLELKGFTDWLPLVSLASKGAVLEGPQLASISTSLGAAASLVKKMRSLDDAQGSSGSGGGGGGAGG
;
A
#
# COMPACT_ATOMS: atom_id res chain seq x y z
N ARG A 1 -50.62 33.40 21.99
CA ARG A 1 -50.77 31.99 21.58
C ARG A 1 -49.63 31.69 20.62
N GLU A 2 -48.47 31.41 21.17
CA GLU A 2 -47.19 31.38 20.44
C GLU A 2 -46.82 29.93 20.11
N GLY A 3 -46.27 29.70 18.91
CA GLY A 3 -45.72 28.41 18.50
C GLY A 3 -44.21 28.40 18.71
N GLY A 4 -43.72 27.50 19.56
CA GLY A 4 -42.30 27.36 19.83
C GLY A 4 -41.57 26.51 18.78
N CYS A 5 -40.64 27.11 18.04
CA CYS A 5 -39.67 26.37 17.24
C CYS A 5 -38.54 25.83 18.15
N HIS A 6 -38.50 24.51 18.36
CA HIS A 6 -37.39 23.89 19.09
C HIS A 6 -36.10 23.91 18.26
N ARG A 7 -35.15 24.74 18.69
CA ARG A 7 -33.79 24.80 18.15
C ARG A 7 -32.93 23.72 18.81
N PHE A 8 -32.45 22.76 18.04
CA PHE A 8 -31.56 21.70 18.53
C PHE A 8 -30.16 22.28 18.92
N PRO A 9 -29.51 21.75 19.97
CA PRO A 9 -28.26 22.30 20.49
C PRO A 9 -27.00 21.81 19.72
N GLU A 10 -25.90 22.55 19.88
CA GLU A 10 -24.58 22.24 19.32
C GLU A 10 -23.69 21.45 20.30
N PRO A 11 -23.53 20.12 20.11
CA PRO A 11 -22.34 19.44 20.64
C PRO A 11 -21.50 18.72 19.56
N ALA A 12 -22.08 18.42 18.39
CA ALA A 12 -21.41 17.61 17.35
C ALA A 12 -20.17 18.29 16.73
N MET A 13 -20.17 19.62 16.60
CA MET A 13 -19.06 20.38 16.01
C MET A 13 -17.78 20.38 16.86
N LEU A 14 -17.90 20.24 18.19
CA LEU A 14 -16.73 20.26 19.08
C LEU A 14 -15.89 18.98 18.98
N PHE A 15 -16.51 17.84 18.66
CA PHE A 15 -15.79 16.57 18.56
C PHE A 15 -14.92 16.49 17.29
N VAL A 16 -15.37 17.07 16.18
CA VAL A 16 -14.61 17.12 14.92
C VAL A 16 -13.36 17.99 15.06
N ALA A 17 -13.47 19.14 15.75
CA ALA A 17 -12.34 20.02 16.02
C ALA A 17 -11.28 19.37 16.93
N ALA A 18 -11.71 18.58 17.93
CA ALA A 18 -10.80 17.89 18.85
C ALA A 18 -9.93 16.83 18.16
N VAL A 19 -10.48 16.07 17.21
CA VAL A 19 -9.71 15.07 16.44
C VAL A 19 -8.71 15.73 15.50
N ALA A 20 -9.04 16.87 14.89
CA ALA A 20 -8.10 17.64 14.07
C ALA A 20 -6.90 18.18 14.89
N ALA A 21 -7.13 18.63 16.13
CA ALA A 21 -6.07 19.14 17.01
C ALA A 21 -5.07 18.06 17.48
N ALA A 22 -5.48 16.79 17.52
CA ALA A 22 -4.59 15.66 17.84
C ALA A 22 -3.59 15.33 16.72
N PHE A 23 -3.80 15.86 15.50
CA PHE A 23 -2.93 15.65 14.35
C PHE A 23 -2.11 16.91 13.98
N ALA A 24 -1.69 17.68 14.98
CA ALA A 24 -0.68 18.73 14.79
C ALA A 24 0.71 18.08 14.55
N PRO A 25 1.35 18.25 13.38
CA PRO A 25 2.64 17.64 13.09
C PRO A 25 3.75 18.33 13.89
N ARG A 26 4.10 17.76 15.04
CA ARG A 26 5.17 18.25 15.90
C ARG A 26 6.54 17.89 15.32
N GLN A 27 6.96 18.68 14.33
CA GLN A 27 8.34 19.00 13.95
C GLN A 27 9.39 17.96 14.40
N LEU A 28 9.59 16.92 13.59
CA LEU A 28 10.78 16.08 13.69
C LEU A 28 11.71 16.43 12.52
N ALA A 29 12.97 16.71 12.87
CA ALA A 29 13.96 17.33 11.98
C ALA A 29 14.45 16.39 10.83
N PRO A 30 15.08 16.94 9.78
CA PRO A 30 15.20 16.25 8.50
C PRO A 30 16.49 15.42 8.37
N GLN A 31 16.44 14.12 8.66
CA GLN A 31 17.51 13.17 8.30
C GLN A 31 16.99 11.77 7.93
N LEU A 32 15.99 11.70 7.05
CA LEU A 32 15.75 10.49 6.26
C LEU A 32 15.99 10.81 4.79
N LYS A 33 17.15 10.37 4.32
CA LYS A 33 17.60 10.39 2.93
C LYS A 33 16.46 9.82 2.06
N PRO A 34 15.98 10.52 1.02
CA PRO A 34 14.82 10.05 0.26
C PRO A 34 15.20 8.81 -0.56
N ALA A 35 14.98 7.63 0.02
CA ALA A 35 14.84 6.40 -0.72
C ALA A 35 13.62 6.58 -1.64
N GLN A 36 13.94 6.65 -2.92
CA GLN A 36 13.09 6.99 -4.05
C GLN A 36 11.77 6.20 -4.01
N ARG A 37 10.67 6.87 -3.64
CA ARG A 37 9.30 6.32 -3.69
C ARG A 37 8.62 6.68 -5.01
N PRO A 38 8.53 5.80 -6.02
CA PRO A 38 7.57 5.94 -7.10
C PRO A 38 6.18 5.45 -6.64
N ALA A 39 5.55 6.17 -5.71
CA ALA A 39 4.13 5.98 -5.37
C ALA A 39 3.20 6.58 -6.45
N ALA A 40 3.61 6.51 -7.72
CA ALA A 40 3.15 7.36 -8.81
C ALA A 40 2.96 6.60 -10.14
N VAL A 41 2.51 5.34 -10.07
CA VAL A 41 2.01 4.60 -11.25
C VAL A 41 0.65 3.97 -10.90
N LEU A 42 -0.37 4.81 -10.72
CA LEU A 42 -1.76 4.35 -10.54
C LEU A 42 -2.82 5.19 -11.26
N LEU A 43 -2.40 6.16 -12.09
CA LEU A 43 -3.26 6.77 -13.11
C LEU A 43 -2.48 6.93 -14.40
N GLY A 44 -3.07 6.50 -15.51
CA GLY A 44 -2.52 6.78 -16.84
C GLY A 44 -2.58 8.27 -17.14
N ALA A 45 -1.45 8.84 -17.54
CA ALA A 45 -1.35 10.19 -18.08
C ALA A 45 -0.66 10.12 -19.46
N THR A 46 -1.38 10.58 -20.48
CA THR A 46 -0.94 10.64 -21.87
C THR A 46 0.01 11.81 -22.12
N ALA A 47 1.12 11.59 -22.85
CA ALA A 47 1.63 12.54 -23.85
C ALA A 47 2.78 11.92 -24.67
N GLU A 48 2.83 12.29 -25.95
CA GLU A 48 3.90 11.94 -26.91
C GLU A 48 5.25 12.59 -26.58
N SER A 49 6.35 11.96 -27.02
CA SER A 49 7.44 12.69 -27.68
C SER A 49 8.35 11.80 -28.54
N THR A 50 8.23 11.99 -29.86
CA THR A 50 9.34 12.10 -30.84
C THR A 50 10.23 10.88 -31.17
N ALA A 51 10.09 10.44 -32.43
CA ALA A 51 10.93 9.54 -33.24
C ALA A 51 12.44 9.95 -33.31
N ALA A 52 13.43 9.23 -33.88
CA ALA A 52 13.54 8.09 -34.82
C ALA A 52 15.06 7.70 -34.95
N PRO A 53 15.54 6.83 -35.87
CA PRO A 53 14.99 5.60 -36.47
C PRO A 53 16.02 4.44 -36.65
N ALA A 54 15.55 3.33 -37.25
CA ALA A 54 16.25 2.45 -38.22
C ALA A 54 17.18 1.29 -37.76
N ALA A 55 16.62 0.07 -37.76
CA ALA A 55 17.17 -1.10 -38.48
C ALA A 55 16.02 -2.09 -38.80
N ALA A 56 16.00 -2.67 -40.01
CA ALA A 56 15.12 -3.78 -40.42
C ALA A 56 15.78 -5.14 -40.04
N GLU A 57 15.20 -6.34 -40.16
CA GLU A 57 14.03 -6.90 -40.86
C GLU A 57 13.12 -7.65 -39.85
N GLU A 58 12.01 -8.36 -40.18
CA GLU A 58 11.43 -8.81 -41.44
C GLU A 58 9.87 -8.73 -41.39
N SER A 59 9.11 -9.58 -42.10
CA SER A 59 7.65 -9.42 -42.29
C SER A 59 6.83 -10.71 -42.28
N SER A 60 5.64 -10.67 -41.68
CA SER A 60 4.47 -11.49 -42.08
C SER A 60 3.16 -10.79 -41.66
N PRO A 61 2.09 -10.76 -42.48
CA PRO A 61 0.98 -9.81 -42.31
C PRO A 61 -0.17 -10.29 -41.41
N ALA A 62 -0.76 -9.31 -40.72
CA ALA A 62 -1.79 -9.39 -39.69
C ALA A 62 -3.06 -10.21 -39.99
N PRO A 63 -3.75 -10.61 -38.91
CA PRO A 63 -5.10 -10.12 -38.64
C PRO A 63 -5.09 -9.15 -37.45
N THR A 64 -5.67 -7.96 -37.62
CA THR A 64 -5.95 -6.91 -36.62
C THR A 64 -5.10 -7.01 -35.35
N ALA A 65 -3.85 -6.53 -35.43
CA ALA A 65 -2.83 -6.78 -34.42
C ALA A 65 -3.25 -6.28 -33.02
N ALA A 66 -3.69 -7.21 -32.18
CA ALA A 66 -3.65 -7.04 -30.74
C ALA A 66 -2.19 -6.80 -30.32
N ASP A 67 -2.00 -6.02 -29.25
CA ASP A 67 -0.68 -5.81 -28.66
C ASP A 67 -0.01 -7.18 -28.41
N PRO A 68 1.20 -7.44 -28.96
CA PRO A 68 1.86 -8.74 -28.82
C PRO A 68 2.09 -9.13 -27.35
N ALA A 69 2.17 -8.17 -26.42
CA ALA A 69 2.21 -8.46 -25.00
C ALA A 69 0.89 -9.09 -24.52
N VAL A 70 -0.27 -8.56 -24.91
CA VAL A 70 -1.59 -9.09 -24.52
C VAL A 70 -1.79 -10.50 -25.08
N ALA A 71 -1.51 -10.71 -26.36
CA ALA A 71 -1.62 -12.04 -26.97
C ALA A 71 -0.69 -13.08 -26.29
N THR A 72 0.49 -12.65 -25.84
CA THR A 72 1.41 -13.52 -25.09
C THR A 72 0.87 -13.85 -23.69
N LEU A 73 0.26 -12.89 -22.98
CA LEU A 73 -0.34 -13.13 -21.67
C LEU A 73 -1.56 -14.06 -21.74
N ASP A 74 -2.37 -13.97 -22.79
CA ASP A 74 -3.46 -14.90 -23.04
C ASP A 74 -2.94 -16.33 -23.31
N LEU A 75 -1.88 -16.47 -24.12
CA LEU A 75 -1.22 -17.77 -24.37
C LEU A 75 -0.59 -18.40 -23.12
N LEU A 76 -0.16 -17.58 -22.15
CA LEU A 76 0.36 -18.04 -20.87
C LEU A 76 -0.74 -18.32 -19.83
N GLU A 77 -2.02 -18.21 -20.20
CA GLU A 77 -3.17 -18.25 -19.29
C GLU A 77 -3.03 -17.27 -18.09
N TRP A 78 -2.41 -16.10 -18.29
CA TRP A 78 -2.12 -15.14 -17.22
C TRP A 78 -3.34 -14.76 -16.35
N PRO A 79 -4.56 -14.56 -16.91
CA PRO A 79 -5.75 -14.28 -16.10
C PRO A 79 -6.14 -15.43 -15.14
N ARG A 80 -5.80 -16.68 -15.48
CA ARG A 80 -6.03 -17.84 -14.63
C ARG A 80 -4.98 -17.92 -13.52
N LEU A 81 -3.72 -17.66 -13.84
CA LEU A 81 -2.65 -17.57 -12.84
C LEU A 81 -2.95 -16.46 -11.82
N SER A 82 -3.35 -15.28 -12.29
CA SER A 82 -3.66 -14.14 -11.43
C SER A 82 -4.85 -14.41 -10.51
N ALA A 83 -5.89 -15.09 -11.01
CA ALA A 83 -7.02 -15.54 -10.20
C ALA A 83 -6.63 -16.56 -9.11
N HIS A 84 -5.64 -17.43 -9.37
CA HIS A 84 -5.09 -18.33 -8.34
C HIS A 84 -4.26 -17.56 -7.29
N VAL A 85 -3.37 -16.66 -7.70
CA VAL A 85 -2.58 -15.83 -6.77
C VAL A 85 -3.48 -14.96 -5.91
N ALA A 86 -4.58 -14.43 -6.46
CA ALA A 86 -5.58 -13.69 -5.70
C ALA A 86 -6.13 -14.49 -4.50
N GLN A 87 -6.28 -15.81 -4.58
CA GLN A 87 -6.77 -16.64 -3.46
C GLN A 87 -5.84 -16.59 -2.22
N HIS A 88 -4.57 -16.27 -2.41
CA HIS A 88 -3.58 -16.14 -1.34
C HIS A 88 -3.51 -14.73 -0.73
N ALA A 89 -4.15 -13.73 -1.33
CA ALA A 89 -4.05 -12.35 -0.85
C ALA A 89 -4.91 -12.10 0.41
N SER A 90 -4.27 -11.58 1.46
CA SER A 90 -4.90 -11.42 2.78
C SER A 90 -5.98 -10.33 2.84
N THR A 91 -5.85 -9.24 2.08
CA THR A 91 -6.80 -8.10 2.08
C THR A 91 -7.83 -8.26 0.95
N ALA A 92 -9.03 -7.68 1.13
CA ALA A 92 -10.05 -7.70 0.06
C ALA A 92 -9.59 -6.93 -1.19
N PHE A 93 -8.97 -5.76 -0.98
CA PHE A 93 -8.41 -4.92 -2.04
C PHE A 93 -7.38 -5.67 -2.91
N SER A 94 -6.42 -6.38 -2.30
CA SER A 94 -5.42 -7.13 -3.06
C SER A 94 -6.02 -8.34 -3.78
N ARG A 95 -7.10 -8.96 -3.26
CA ARG A 95 -7.83 -10.03 -3.97
C ARG A 95 -8.50 -9.51 -5.24
N GLU A 96 -9.15 -8.35 -5.16
CA GLU A 96 -9.76 -7.70 -6.32
C GLU A 96 -8.72 -7.28 -7.35
N LEU A 97 -7.64 -6.62 -6.90
CA LEU A 97 -6.55 -6.15 -7.76
C LEU A 97 -5.86 -7.29 -8.51
N TYR A 98 -5.47 -8.39 -7.84
CA TYR A 98 -4.87 -9.54 -8.53
C TYR A 98 -5.89 -10.37 -9.31
N GLY A 99 -7.17 -10.38 -8.88
CA GLY A 99 -8.25 -11.03 -9.62
C GLY A 99 -8.49 -10.40 -11.00
N ALA A 100 -8.29 -9.08 -11.13
CA ALA A 100 -8.34 -8.36 -12.40
C ALA A 100 -7.11 -8.59 -13.31
N GLY A 101 -6.07 -9.28 -12.81
CA GLY A 101 -4.78 -9.47 -13.48
C GLY A 101 -3.64 -8.93 -12.63
N ILE A 102 -2.59 -9.72 -12.41
CA ILE A 102 -1.38 -9.22 -11.72
C ILE A 102 -0.73 -8.17 -12.65
N PRO A 103 -0.50 -6.93 -12.17
CA PRO A 103 0.19 -5.92 -12.95
C PRO A 103 1.64 -6.33 -13.16
N LEU A 104 2.07 -6.37 -14.43
CA LEU A 104 3.47 -6.57 -14.79
C LEU A 104 4.18 -5.22 -14.87
N PRO A 105 5.32 -5.03 -14.19
CA PRO A 105 6.12 -3.82 -14.33
C PRO A 105 6.61 -3.64 -15.76
N ARG A 106 6.81 -2.39 -16.18
CA ARG A 106 7.27 -2.07 -17.54
C ARG A 106 8.79 -1.99 -17.62
N GLU A 107 9.44 -1.70 -16.50
CA GLU A 107 10.89 -1.61 -16.42
C GLU A 107 11.50 -2.75 -15.58
N ARG A 108 12.72 -3.13 -15.94
CA ARG A 108 13.48 -4.13 -15.17
C ARG A 108 13.74 -3.68 -13.74
N ALA A 109 14.06 -2.39 -13.54
CA ALA A 109 14.35 -1.83 -12.22
C ALA A 109 13.14 -1.93 -11.27
N GLU A 110 11.92 -1.69 -11.77
CA GLU A 110 10.69 -1.89 -11.00
C GLU A 110 10.51 -3.36 -10.59
N SER A 111 10.80 -4.29 -11.51
CA SER A 111 10.72 -5.74 -11.23
C SER A 111 11.74 -6.18 -10.18
N GLU A 112 12.96 -5.65 -10.23
CA GLU A 112 14.01 -5.95 -9.25
C GLU A 112 13.67 -5.41 -7.85
N ALA A 113 13.11 -4.19 -7.77
CA ALA A 113 12.64 -3.62 -6.51
C ALA A 113 11.50 -4.45 -5.87
N LEU A 114 10.54 -4.93 -6.65
CA LEU A 114 9.46 -5.79 -6.15
C LEU A 114 9.97 -7.17 -5.67
N LEU A 115 11.00 -7.71 -6.32
CA LEU A 115 11.66 -8.95 -5.87
C LEU A 115 12.41 -8.75 -4.56
N GLU A 116 13.09 -7.60 -4.39
CA GLU A 116 13.75 -7.22 -3.13
C GLU A 116 12.73 -7.04 -2.00
N GLU A 117 11.65 -6.27 -2.21
CA GLU A 117 10.56 -6.10 -1.24
C GLU A 117 9.92 -7.44 -0.83
N THR A 118 9.73 -8.36 -1.77
CA THR A 118 9.21 -9.71 -1.49
C THR A 118 10.19 -10.54 -0.65
N ALA A 119 11.49 -10.43 -0.91
CA ALA A 119 12.53 -11.12 -0.15
C ALA A 119 12.66 -10.56 1.28
N GLU A 120 12.58 -9.24 1.45
CA GLU A 120 12.54 -8.57 2.75
C GLU A 120 11.31 -8.99 3.57
N ALA A 121 10.12 -8.99 2.97
CA ALA A 121 8.89 -9.43 3.63
C ALA A 121 9.00 -10.88 4.15
N PHE A 122 9.57 -11.79 3.35
CA PHE A 122 9.82 -13.17 3.76
C PHE A 122 10.86 -13.30 4.87
N ALA A 123 11.92 -12.47 4.85
CA ALA A 123 12.89 -12.41 5.94
C ALA A 123 12.27 -11.92 7.26
N ILE A 124 11.36 -10.94 7.18
CA ILE A 124 10.58 -10.45 8.32
C ILE A 124 9.69 -11.56 8.89
N GLU A 125 8.90 -12.25 8.06
CA GLU A 125 8.06 -13.38 8.50
C GLU A 125 8.88 -14.49 9.15
N ARG A 126 10.04 -14.83 8.58
CA ARG A 126 10.96 -15.81 9.15
C ARG A 126 11.53 -15.39 10.50
N SER A 127 11.79 -14.10 10.73
CA SER A 127 12.26 -13.59 12.02
C SER A 127 11.15 -13.53 13.09
N LEU A 128 9.89 -13.31 12.68
CA LEU A 128 8.71 -13.37 13.56
C LEU A 128 8.30 -14.81 13.90
N GLY A 129 8.63 -15.78 13.05
CA GLY A 129 8.15 -17.17 13.15
C GLY A 129 6.64 -17.33 12.89
N VAL A 130 5.99 -16.27 12.39
CA VAL A 130 4.54 -16.16 12.15
C VAL A 130 4.34 -15.27 10.91
N PRO A 131 3.43 -15.61 9.99
CA PRO A 131 3.15 -14.78 8.81
C PRO A 131 2.62 -13.39 9.16
N LEU A 132 2.83 -12.43 8.25
CA LEU A 132 2.36 -11.05 8.38
C LEU A 132 0.85 -10.98 8.15
N GLU A 133 0.09 -10.99 9.25
CA GLU A 133 -1.36 -10.97 9.18
C GLU A 133 -1.93 -9.59 8.80
N LEU A 134 -2.49 -9.48 7.60
CA LEU A 134 -3.15 -8.28 7.06
C LEU A 134 -4.70 -8.39 7.03
N LYS A 135 -5.29 -9.36 7.74
CA LYS A 135 -6.73 -9.65 7.68
C LYS A 135 -7.66 -8.59 8.30
N GLY A 136 -7.09 -7.54 8.93
CA GLY A 136 -7.85 -6.42 9.51
C GLY A 136 -7.98 -5.17 8.63
N PHE A 137 -7.39 -5.16 7.43
CA PHE A 137 -7.43 -3.99 6.55
C PHE A 137 -8.68 -3.98 5.65
N THR A 138 -9.51 -2.96 5.83
CA THR A 138 -10.67 -2.67 4.97
C THR A 138 -10.24 -1.80 3.77
N ASP A 139 -10.92 -1.93 2.63
CA ASP A 139 -10.77 -0.94 1.55
C ASP A 139 -11.35 0.42 1.98
N TRP A 140 -10.51 1.45 1.85
CA TRP A 140 -10.76 2.81 2.30
C TRP A 140 -10.96 3.80 1.14
N LEU A 141 -10.63 3.41 -0.10
CA LEU A 141 -10.84 4.24 -1.30
C LEU A 141 -12.29 4.75 -1.44
N PRO A 142 -13.35 3.91 -1.32
CA PRO A 142 -14.73 4.40 -1.42
C PRO A 142 -15.10 5.32 -0.26
N LEU A 143 -14.60 5.07 0.96
CA LEU A 143 -14.87 5.89 2.14
C LEU A 143 -14.22 7.27 2.04
N VAL A 144 -12.99 7.35 1.55
CA VAL A 144 -12.28 8.62 1.31
C VAL A 144 -12.87 9.36 0.10
N SER A 145 -13.29 8.65 -0.95
CA SER A 145 -14.03 9.25 -2.09
C SER A 145 -15.40 9.81 -1.68
N LEU A 146 -16.04 9.24 -0.67
CA LEU A 146 -17.30 9.73 -0.10
C LEU A 146 -17.05 10.98 0.77
N ALA A 147 -16.06 10.92 1.67
CA ALA A 147 -15.69 12.03 2.55
C ALA A 147 -15.18 13.25 1.78
N SER A 148 -14.39 13.07 0.71
CA SER A 148 -13.90 14.18 -0.12
C SER A 148 -14.99 14.91 -0.90
N LYS A 149 -16.13 14.26 -1.14
CA LYS A 149 -17.35 14.85 -1.72
C LYS A 149 -18.22 15.57 -0.67
N GLY A 150 -17.77 15.66 0.59
CA GLY A 150 -18.48 16.33 1.68
C GLY A 150 -19.61 15.50 2.32
N ALA A 151 -19.70 14.20 2.03
CA ALA A 151 -20.67 13.32 2.68
C ALA A 151 -20.16 12.83 4.04
N VAL A 152 -21.09 12.61 4.97
CA VAL A 152 -20.80 12.17 6.34
C VAL A 152 -20.67 10.64 6.37
N LEU A 153 -19.61 10.14 7.02
CA LEU A 153 -19.41 8.71 7.25
C LEU A 153 -20.32 8.22 8.39
N GLU A 154 -21.01 7.10 8.16
CA GLU A 154 -21.86 6.47 9.18
C GLU A 154 -21.05 5.72 10.24
N GLY A 155 -21.66 5.44 11.40
CA GLY A 155 -21.07 4.66 12.48
C GLY A 155 -20.35 3.36 12.06
N PRO A 156 -20.94 2.45 11.25
CA PRO A 156 -20.25 1.25 10.79
C PRO A 156 -19.05 1.55 9.88
N GLN A 157 -19.08 2.61 9.08
CA GLN A 157 -17.96 3.03 8.23
C GLN A 157 -16.80 3.58 9.07
N LEU A 158 -17.09 4.36 10.12
CA LEU A 158 -16.08 4.82 11.07
C LEU A 158 -15.47 3.65 11.87
N ALA A 159 -16.27 2.63 12.20
CA ALA A 159 -15.80 1.42 12.89
C ALA A 159 -14.89 0.54 12.01
N SER A 160 -15.10 0.47 10.69
CA SER A 160 -14.19 -0.26 9.79
C SER A 160 -12.85 0.46 9.62
N ILE A 161 -12.86 1.80 9.60
CA ILE A 161 -11.65 2.62 9.60
C ILE A 161 -10.86 2.44 10.91
N SER A 162 -11.53 2.50 12.07
CA SER A 162 -10.84 2.32 13.36
C SER A 162 -10.26 0.91 13.54
N THR A 163 -10.95 -0.12 13.04
CA THR A 163 -10.44 -1.50 12.98
C THR A 163 -9.17 -1.59 12.14
N SER A 164 -9.16 -0.98 10.96
CA SER A 164 -8.01 -0.96 10.05
C SER A 164 -6.81 -0.21 10.65
N LEU A 165 -7.06 0.91 11.34
CA LEU A 165 -6.03 1.65 12.08
C LEU A 165 -5.48 0.86 13.28
N GLY A 166 -6.32 0.10 13.99
CA GLY A 166 -5.89 -0.80 15.05
C GLY A 166 -5.01 -1.95 14.55
N ALA A 167 -5.33 -2.51 13.38
CA ALA A 167 -4.49 -3.49 12.70
C ALA A 167 -3.13 -2.89 12.30
N ALA A 168 -3.11 -1.69 11.71
CA ALA A 168 -1.89 -0.98 11.35
C ALA A 168 -1.02 -0.66 12.59
N ALA A 169 -1.61 -0.16 13.68
CA ALA A 169 -0.89 0.10 14.93
C ALA A 169 -0.28 -1.18 15.53
N SER A 170 -0.99 -2.31 15.44
CA SER A 170 -0.51 -3.62 15.89
C SER A 170 0.66 -4.12 15.03
N LEU A 171 0.61 -3.91 13.71
CA LEU A 171 1.70 -4.24 12.78
C LEU A 171 2.95 -3.40 13.07
N VAL A 172 2.80 -2.08 13.22
CA VAL A 172 3.92 -1.17 13.60
C VAL A 172 4.55 -1.57 14.93
N LYS A 173 3.75 -2.00 15.92
CA LYS A 173 4.27 -2.51 17.19
C LYS A 173 5.11 -3.79 17.00
N LYS A 174 4.66 -4.73 16.16
CA LYS A 174 5.43 -5.95 15.84
C LYS A 174 6.76 -5.61 15.17
N MET A 175 6.75 -4.72 14.17
CA MET A 175 7.97 -4.31 13.46
C MET A 175 9.00 -3.67 14.41
N ARG A 176 8.58 -2.71 15.26
CA ARG A 176 9.49 -2.11 16.25
C ARG A 176 10.08 -3.14 17.22
N SER A 177 9.30 -4.14 17.65
CA SER A 177 9.85 -5.18 18.53
C SER A 177 10.89 -6.09 17.87
N LEU A 178 10.91 -6.19 16.54
CA LEU A 178 12.01 -6.83 15.80
C LEU A 178 13.26 -5.94 15.82
N ASP A 179 13.10 -4.64 15.53
CA ASP A 179 14.21 -3.67 15.54
C ASP A 179 14.90 -3.62 16.91
N ASP A 180 14.10 -3.57 17.99
CA ASP A 180 14.59 -3.60 19.38
C ASP A 180 15.34 -4.90 19.70
N ALA A 181 14.82 -6.05 19.26
CA ALA A 181 15.45 -7.35 19.46
C ALA A 181 16.80 -7.46 18.73
N GLN A 182 16.84 -7.08 17.45
CA GLN A 182 18.05 -7.01 16.63
C GLN A 182 19.09 -6.08 17.30
N GLY A 183 18.68 -4.88 17.72
CA GLY A 183 19.55 -3.89 18.36
C GLY A 183 20.20 -4.37 19.67
N SER A 184 19.47 -5.15 20.47
CA SER A 184 20.02 -5.73 21.72
C SER A 184 21.17 -6.71 21.50
N SER A 185 21.17 -7.44 20.38
CA SER A 185 22.20 -8.44 20.07
C SER A 185 23.56 -7.81 19.70
N GLY A 186 23.55 -6.56 19.23
CA GLY A 186 24.76 -5.84 18.78
C GLY A 186 25.56 -5.14 19.90
N SER A 187 25.03 -5.05 21.12
CA SER A 187 25.60 -4.19 22.19
C SER A 187 26.44 -4.94 23.25
N GLY A 188 26.83 -6.19 22.99
CA GLY A 188 27.51 -7.06 23.97
C GLY A 188 29.04 -7.11 23.90
N GLY A 189 29.68 -6.53 22.89
CA GLY A 189 31.11 -6.73 22.60
C GLY A 189 32.00 -5.52 22.91
N GLY A 190 32.39 -5.32 24.17
CA GLY A 190 33.21 -4.14 24.52
C GLY A 190 33.68 -4.00 25.97
N GLY A 191 34.12 -5.08 26.63
CA GLY A 191 34.64 -4.97 28.00
C GLY A 191 35.40 -6.20 28.47
N GLY A 192 36.74 -6.17 28.38
CA GLY A 192 37.60 -7.28 28.81
C GLY A 192 39.05 -7.15 28.33
N GLY A 193 39.79 -6.18 28.89
CA GLY A 193 41.14 -5.85 28.44
C GLY A 193 41.97 -5.07 29.45
N ALA A 194 41.89 -5.47 30.73
CA ALA A 194 42.77 -4.95 31.79
C ALA A 194 43.52 -6.14 32.43
N GLY A 195 44.85 -6.14 32.32
CA GLY A 195 45.72 -7.15 32.92
C GLY A 195 47.14 -7.10 32.37
N GLY A 196 48.12 -6.87 33.24
CA GLY A 196 49.55 -6.78 32.92
C GLY A 196 50.17 -5.48 33.45
#